data_AF-A0A969E4J2-F1
#
_entry.id   AF-A0A969E4J2-F1
#
_cell.length_a   1.000
_cell.length_b   1.000
_cell.length_c   1.000
_cell.angle_alpha   90.00
_cell.angle_beta   90.00
_cell.angle_gamma   90.00
#
_symmetry.space_group_name_H-M   'P 1'
#
loop_
_entity.id
_entity.type
_entity.pdbx_description
1 polymer ?
#
loop_
_entity_poly.entity_id
_entity_poly.type
_entity_poly.pdbx_seq_one_letter_code
_entity_poly.pdbx_strand_id
1 'polypeptide(L)'
;MGSLSDRKLALALSYLNFLGTDKYSAAQLQQEFYKLGLNFEAFSHEQTCYVMLKGLGEFFEQGVRLVEHILAHAKGDEKALSNLKADILAKRMNEKQDKRIILRNGMVSFAKFGAVSPFSDLLSEAVLDAIQPDELIQKVKSLYQFEHRIFTMVINLLKT
;
A
#
# COMPACT_ATOMS: atom_id res chain seq x y z
N MET A 1 10.77 3.32 -7.51
CA MET A 1 11.07 3.50 -6.07
C MET A 1 10.24 2.52 -5.29
N GLY A 2 10.78 1.98 -4.20
CA GLY A 2 10.08 1.00 -3.34
C GLY A 2 10.39 1.22 -1.87
N SER A 3 10.05 0.24 -1.03
CA SER A 3 10.11 0.35 0.43
C SER A 3 11.54 0.46 0.97
N LEU A 4 12.55 -0.04 0.25
CA LEU A 4 13.96 0.13 0.62
C LEU A 4 14.46 1.55 0.34
N SER A 5 13.88 2.23 -0.64
CA SER A 5 14.25 3.61 -0.98
C SER A 5 13.49 4.62 -0.11
N ASP A 6 12.19 4.41 0.10
CA ASP A 6 11.34 5.31 0.87
C ASP A 6 10.28 4.53 1.67
N ARG A 7 10.60 4.27 2.94
CA ARG A 7 9.69 3.55 3.86
C ARG A 7 8.41 4.31 4.13
N LYS A 8 8.48 5.64 4.16
CA LYS A 8 7.30 6.47 4.41
C LYS A 8 6.38 6.46 3.19
N LEU A 9 6.92 6.35 1.99
CA LEU A 9 6.11 6.16 0.77
C LEU A 9 5.41 4.79 0.78
N ALA A 10 6.10 3.73 1.19
CA ALA A 10 5.48 2.42 1.36
C ALA A 10 4.32 2.46 2.37
N LEU A 11 4.52 3.14 3.51
CA LEU A 11 3.45 3.36 4.48
C LEU A 11 2.29 4.19 3.90
N ALA A 12 2.59 5.24 3.14
CA ALA A 12 1.60 6.09 2.50
C ALA A 12 0.71 5.32 1.50
N LEU A 13 1.30 4.39 0.73
CA LEU A 13 0.55 3.52 -0.18
C LEU A 13 -0.33 2.53 0.56
N SER A 14 0.18 1.91 1.63
CA SER A 14 -0.65 1.05 2.48
C SER A 14 -1.81 1.81 3.12
N TYR A 15 -1.55 3.06 3.54
CA TYR A 15 -2.54 3.95 4.12
C TYR A 15 -3.64 4.33 3.13
N LEU A 16 -3.29 4.54 1.85
CA LEU A 16 -4.24 4.90 0.79
C LEU A 16 -5.42 3.92 0.67
N ASN A 17 -5.22 2.64 0.96
CA ASN A 17 -6.28 1.62 0.91
C ASN A 17 -7.41 1.84 1.93
N PHE A 18 -7.16 2.65 2.96
CA PHE A 18 -8.10 2.93 4.05
C PHE A 18 -8.68 4.35 3.99
N LEU A 19 -8.25 5.16 3.02
CA LEU A 19 -8.63 6.56 2.93
C LEU A 19 -9.88 6.79 2.09
N GLY A 20 -10.59 7.85 2.45
CA GLY A 20 -11.59 8.47 1.59
C GLY A 20 -10.99 9.59 0.74
N THR A 21 -11.85 10.20 -0.07
CA THR A 21 -11.58 11.38 -0.87
C THR A 21 -12.40 12.57 -0.35
N ASP A 22 -12.28 13.71 -0.99
CA ASP A 22 -13.17 14.86 -0.82
C ASP A 22 -14.64 14.54 -1.13
N LYS A 23 -14.90 13.62 -2.06
CA LYS A 23 -16.25 13.24 -2.53
C LYS A 23 -16.80 11.96 -1.90
N TYR A 24 -15.94 10.97 -1.64
CA TYR A 24 -16.36 9.63 -1.19
C TYR A 24 -15.70 9.27 0.14
N SER A 25 -16.47 8.69 1.06
CA SER A 25 -15.86 8.01 2.23
C SER A 25 -15.15 6.72 1.81
N ALA A 26 -14.23 6.23 2.65
CA ALA A 26 -13.55 4.95 2.39
C ALA A 26 -14.53 3.78 2.16
N ALA A 27 -15.62 3.74 2.94
CA ALA A 27 -16.68 2.74 2.77
C ALA A 27 -17.45 2.91 1.45
N GLN A 28 -17.72 4.14 1.03
CA GLN A 28 -18.37 4.41 -0.25
C GLN A 28 -17.47 4.02 -1.43
N LEU A 29 -16.17 4.30 -1.37
CA LEU A 29 -15.22 3.86 -2.39
C LEU A 29 -15.22 2.34 -2.54
N GLN A 30 -15.20 1.60 -1.43
CA GLN A 30 -15.31 0.14 -1.45
C GLN A 30 -16.62 -0.33 -2.10
N GLN A 31 -17.74 0.35 -1.81
CA GLN A 31 -19.02 0.06 -2.46
C GLN A 31 -19.00 0.35 -3.96
N GLU A 32 -18.39 1.44 -4.42
CA GLU A 32 -18.28 1.77 -5.84
C GLU A 32 -17.41 0.73 -6.58
N PHE A 33 -16.26 0.36 -6.02
CA PHE A 33 -15.45 -0.73 -6.58
C PHE A 33 -16.23 -2.06 -6.62
N TYR A 34 -16.97 -2.39 -5.56
CA TYR A 34 -17.79 -3.60 -5.50
C TYR A 34 -18.90 -3.61 -6.55
N LYS A 35 -19.60 -2.49 -6.77
CA LYS A 35 -20.63 -2.37 -7.82
C LYS A 35 -20.07 -2.63 -9.20
N LEU A 36 -18.84 -2.20 -9.46
CA LEU A 36 -18.14 -2.39 -10.73
C LEU A 36 -17.44 -3.76 -10.83
N GLY A 37 -17.49 -4.58 -9.78
CA GLY A 37 -16.77 -5.86 -9.73
C GLY A 37 -15.25 -5.67 -9.81
N LEU A 38 -14.76 -4.57 -9.26
CA LEU A 38 -13.36 -4.17 -9.25
C LEU A 38 -12.79 -4.28 -7.83
N ASN A 39 -11.50 -4.57 -7.75
CA ASN A 39 -10.71 -4.59 -6.52
C ASN A 39 -9.50 -3.71 -6.70
N PHE A 40 -9.33 -2.75 -5.79
CA PHE A 40 -8.21 -1.82 -5.75
C PHE A 40 -7.25 -2.19 -4.62
N GLU A 41 -5.95 -2.14 -4.91
CA GLU A 41 -4.91 -2.37 -3.91
C GLU A 41 -3.65 -1.56 -4.24
N ALA A 42 -3.17 -0.78 -3.28
CA ALA A 42 -1.91 -0.04 -3.37
C ALA A 42 -0.90 -0.56 -2.34
N PHE A 43 0.31 -0.90 -2.79
CA PHE A 43 1.36 -1.45 -1.93
C PHE A 43 2.74 -1.19 -2.52
N SER A 44 3.78 -1.40 -1.71
CA SER A 44 5.16 -1.28 -2.15
C SER A 44 5.91 -2.58 -1.90
N HIS A 45 6.62 -3.03 -2.93
CA HIS A 45 7.73 -3.96 -2.79
C HIS A 45 9.03 -3.22 -2.52
N GLU A 46 10.12 -3.96 -2.38
CA GLU A 46 11.46 -3.45 -2.04
C GLU A 46 11.94 -2.33 -2.96
N GLN A 47 11.76 -2.46 -4.27
CA GLN A 47 12.27 -1.52 -5.28
C GLN A 47 11.19 -0.80 -6.09
N THR A 48 9.93 -1.27 -5.99
CA THR A 48 8.83 -0.82 -6.85
C THR A 48 7.54 -0.69 -6.06
N CYS A 49 6.83 0.40 -6.30
CA CYS A 49 5.47 0.62 -5.84
C CYS A 49 4.46 0.16 -6.89
N TYR A 50 3.34 -0.38 -6.43
CA TYR A 50 2.27 -0.90 -7.27
C TYR A 50 0.95 -0.30 -6.85
N VAL A 51 0.18 0.12 -7.85
CA VAL A 51 -1.23 0.42 -7.74
C VAL A 51 -1.94 -0.56 -8.65
N MET A 52 -2.66 -1.50 -8.07
CA MET A 52 -3.33 -2.58 -8.77
C MET A 52 -4.83 -2.35 -8.80
N LEU A 53 -5.41 -2.57 -9.99
CA LEU A 53 -6.84 -2.65 -10.20
C LEU A 53 -7.14 -3.97 -10.89
N LYS A 54 -8.01 -4.79 -10.30
CA LYS A 54 -8.38 -6.12 -10.82
C LYS A 54 -9.89 -6.25 -10.89
N GLY A 55 -10.44 -6.78 -11.98
CA GLY A 55 -11.88 -7.04 -12.08
C GLY A 55 -12.35 -7.23 -13.51
N LEU A 56 -13.65 -7.04 -13.75
CA LEU A 56 -14.25 -7.20 -15.07
C LEU A 56 -13.74 -6.12 -16.04
N GLY A 57 -13.30 -6.55 -17.23
CA GLY A 57 -12.72 -5.65 -18.23
C GLY A 57 -13.68 -4.55 -18.72
N GLU A 58 -14.99 -4.79 -18.71
CA GLU A 58 -16.02 -3.84 -19.15
C GLU A 58 -16.05 -2.55 -18.31
N PHE A 59 -15.68 -2.63 -17.03
CA PHE A 59 -15.68 -1.48 -16.11
C PHE A 59 -14.29 -0.91 -15.87
N PHE A 60 -13.28 -1.36 -16.61
CA PHE A 60 -11.89 -0.98 -16.39
C PHE A 60 -11.68 0.54 -16.50
N GLU A 61 -12.24 1.19 -17.53
CA GLU A 61 -12.10 2.64 -17.71
C GLU A 61 -12.69 3.42 -16.53
N GLN A 62 -13.85 2.99 -16.02
CA GLN A 62 -14.49 3.62 -14.86
C GLN A 62 -13.64 3.41 -13.60
N GLY A 63 -13.06 2.22 -13.44
CA GLY A 63 -12.15 1.91 -12.37
C GLY A 63 -10.88 2.75 -12.38
N VAL A 64 -10.26 2.95 -13.54
CA VAL A 64 -9.07 3.81 -13.69
C VAL A 64 -9.38 5.24 -13.27
N ARG A 65 -10.50 5.81 -13.74
CA ARG A 65 -10.94 7.16 -13.32
C ARG A 65 -11.15 7.26 -11.81
N LEU A 66 -11.68 6.21 -11.18
CA LEU A 66 -11.88 6.18 -9.72
C LEU A 66 -10.53 6.13 -8.98
N VAL A 67 -9.56 5.36 -9.47
CA VAL A 67 -8.19 5.31 -8.92
C VAL A 67 -7.48 6.64 -9.07
N GLU A 68 -7.57 7.29 -10.23
CA GLU A 68 -7.02 8.63 -10.45
C GLU A 68 -7.61 9.65 -9.48
N HIS A 69 -8.92 9.60 -9.26
CA HIS A 69 -9.59 10.44 -8.29
C HIS A 69 -9.08 10.18 -6.86
N ILE A 70 -8.90 8.93 -6.46
CA ILE A 70 -8.33 8.58 -5.14
C ILE A 70 -6.93 9.15 -4.98
N LEU A 71 -6.04 8.95 -5.97
CA LEU A 71 -4.66 9.41 -5.89
C LEU A 71 -4.55 10.95 -5.81
N ALA A 72 -5.46 11.68 -6.48
CA ALA A 72 -5.45 13.14 -6.50
C ALA A 72 -6.14 13.76 -5.26
N HIS A 73 -7.23 13.15 -4.80
CA HIS A 73 -8.14 13.74 -3.81
C HIS A 73 -8.17 13.02 -2.47
N ALA A 74 -7.27 12.04 -2.22
CA ALA A 74 -7.17 11.36 -0.94
C ALA A 74 -7.07 12.36 0.22
N LYS A 75 -7.92 12.15 1.24
CA LYS A 75 -7.98 12.98 2.43
C LYS A 75 -7.45 12.22 3.64
N GLY A 76 -6.67 12.90 4.46
CA GLY A 76 -6.11 12.35 5.69
C GLY A 76 -7.18 12.04 6.71
N ASP A 77 -7.05 10.88 7.33
CA ASP A 77 -7.88 10.40 8.42
C ASP A 77 -6.99 9.89 9.56
N GLU A 78 -6.92 10.64 10.65
CA GLU A 78 -6.12 10.31 11.84
C GLU A 78 -6.52 8.96 12.45
N LYS A 79 -7.82 8.62 12.44
CA LYS A 79 -8.31 7.36 13.00
C LYS A 79 -7.85 6.19 12.13
N ALA A 80 -7.94 6.32 10.81
CA ALA A 80 -7.42 5.31 9.89
C ALA A 80 -5.90 5.14 10.05
N LEU A 81 -5.17 6.25 10.26
CA LEU A 81 -3.72 6.19 10.47
C LEU A 81 -3.37 5.49 11.78
N SER A 82 -4.07 5.83 12.87
CA SER A 82 -3.86 5.20 14.18
C SER A 82 -4.14 3.70 14.12
N ASN A 83 -5.20 3.27 13.44
CA ASN A 83 -5.50 1.85 13.25
C ASN A 83 -4.40 1.15 12.45
N LEU A 84 -3.95 1.76 11.35
CA LEU A 84 -2.85 1.21 10.55
C LEU A 84 -1.56 1.06 11.36
N LYS A 85 -1.21 2.06 12.19
CA LYS A 85 -0.05 1.99 13.09
C LYS A 85 -0.20 0.82 14.06
N ALA A 86 -1.37 0.68 14.69
CA ALA A 86 -1.65 -0.42 15.60
C ALA A 86 -1.54 -1.79 14.90
N ASP A 87 -2.08 -1.94 13.69
CA ASP A 87 -2.01 -3.17 12.90
C ASP A 87 -0.56 -3.54 12.55
N ILE A 88 0.26 -2.54 12.19
CA ILE A 88 1.68 -2.74 11.91
C ILE A 88 2.43 -3.22 13.16
N LEU A 89 2.19 -2.60 14.32
CA LEU A 89 2.82 -2.99 15.58
C LEU A 89 2.38 -4.39 16.03
N ALA A 90 1.08 -4.69 15.92
CA ALA A 90 0.54 -6.01 16.21
C ALA A 90 1.13 -7.08 15.29
N LYS A 91 1.21 -6.81 13.98
CA LYS A 91 1.85 -7.70 12.99
C LYS A 91 3.30 -7.98 13.37
N ARG A 92 4.09 -6.94 13.70
CA ARG A 92 5.49 -7.11 14.13
C ARG A 92 5.62 -7.93 15.40
N MET A 93 4.73 -7.75 16.38
CA MET A 93 4.72 -8.54 17.60
C MET A 93 4.45 -10.02 17.29
N ASN A 94 3.49 -10.31 16.42
CA ASN A 94 3.17 -11.67 15.99
C ASN A 94 4.34 -12.31 15.22
N GLU A 95 4.99 -11.55 14.34
CA GLU A 95 6.17 -12.01 13.59
C GLU A 95 7.35 -12.37 14.49
N LYS A 96 7.54 -11.63 15.59
CA LYS A 96 8.55 -11.95 16.63
C LYS A 96 8.24 -13.24 17.40
N GLN A 97 7.00 -13.72 17.37
CA GLN A 97 6.60 -14.96 18.04
C GLN A 97 6.54 -16.16 17.08
N ASP A 98 6.40 -15.93 15.77
CA ASP A 98 6.38 -17.02 14.78
C ASP A 98 7.79 -17.52 14.45
N LYS A 99 8.13 -18.70 15.00
CA LYS A 99 9.41 -19.39 14.77
C LYS A 99 9.71 -19.62 13.27
N ARG A 100 8.70 -19.80 12.42
CA ARG A 100 8.90 -20.00 10.98
C ARG A 100 9.36 -18.72 10.31
N ILE A 101 8.82 -17.57 10.72
CA ILE A 101 9.22 -16.25 10.21
C ILE A 101 10.64 -15.94 10.65
N ILE A 102 10.97 -16.18 11.92
CA ILE A 102 12.33 -16.00 12.44
C ILE A 102 13.32 -16.88 11.66
N LEU A 103 13.02 -18.17 11.48
CA LEU A 103 13.91 -19.11 10.80
C LEU A 103 14.05 -18.80 9.30
N ARG A 104 12.93 -18.57 8.59
CA ARG A 104 12.93 -18.45 7.12
C ARG A 104 13.25 -17.05 6.62
N ASN A 105 12.83 -16.01 7.33
CA ASN A 105 13.03 -14.63 6.90
C ASN A 105 14.17 -14.01 7.70
N GLY A 106 14.10 -14.07 9.04
CA GLY A 106 15.09 -13.46 9.92
C GLY A 106 16.51 -14.03 9.76
N MET A 107 16.68 -15.32 10.03
CA MET A 107 18.00 -15.98 9.99
C MET A 107 18.59 -16.01 8.57
N VAL A 108 17.75 -16.22 7.55
CA VAL A 108 18.20 -16.19 6.15
C VAL A 108 18.66 -14.78 5.74
N SER A 109 17.91 -13.74 6.12
CA SER A 109 18.28 -12.36 5.85
C SER A 109 19.58 -11.97 6.59
N PHE A 110 19.70 -12.37 7.86
CA PHE A 110 20.91 -12.16 8.65
C PHE A 110 22.14 -12.88 8.05
N ALA A 111 21.98 -14.12 7.60
CA ALA A 111 23.06 -14.86 6.95
C ALA A 111 23.50 -14.23 5.62
N LYS A 112 22.58 -13.58 4.88
CA LYS A 112 22.88 -12.93 3.60
C LYS A 112 23.47 -11.53 3.74
N PHE A 113 22.96 -10.72 4.66
CA PHE A 113 23.24 -9.28 4.74
C PHE A 113 23.91 -8.85 6.06
N GLY A 114 23.94 -9.71 7.07
CA GLY A 114 24.46 -9.40 8.40
C GLY A 114 23.44 -8.69 9.30
N ALA A 115 23.93 -7.92 10.27
CA ALA A 115 23.10 -7.28 11.30
C ALA A 115 22.13 -6.22 10.74
N VAL A 116 22.54 -5.53 9.67
CA VAL A 116 21.69 -4.58 8.93
C VAL A 116 21.18 -5.29 7.70
N SER A 117 19.88 -5.60 7.67
CA SER A 117 19.27 -6.33 6.57
C SER A 117 17.93 -5.70 6.20
N PRO A 118 17.42 -5.91 4.97
CA PRO A 118 16.07 -5.48 4.58
C PRO A 118 14.98 -5.89 5.59
N PHE A 119 15.18 -7.00 6.31
CA PHE A 119 14.26 -7.49 7.32
C PHE A 119 14.33 -6.70 8.65
N SER A 120 15.51 -6.20 9.04
CA SER A 120 15.68 -5.39 10.25
C SER A 120 15.53 -3.89 10.01
N ASP A 121 15.61 -3.46 8.76
CA ASP A 121 15.56 -2.05 8.34
C ASP A 121 14.12 -1.53 8.21
N LEU A 122 13.46 -1.42 9.37
CA LEU A 122 12.06 -1.03 9.55
C LEU A 122 11.95 0.38 10.17
N LEU A 123 10.82 1.07 9.95
CA LEU A 123 10.51 2.29 10.71
C LEU A 123 10.42 1.96 12.20
N SER A 124 11.21 2.66 13.04
CA SER A 124 11.13 2.51 14.49
C SER A 124 9.77 2.96 15.02
N GLU A 125 9.38 2.46 16.19
CA GLU A 125 8.09 2.77 16.81
C GLU A 125 7.93 4.28 17.02
N ALA A 126 8.96 4.94 17.56
CA ALA A 126 8.96 6.40 17.72
C ALA A 126 8.79 7.17 16.40
N VAL A 127 9.41 6.71 15.31
CA VAL A 127 9.24 7.35 13.99
C VAL A 127 7.84 7.08 13.46
N LEU A 128 7.31 5.87 13.64
CA LEU A 128 5.96 5.52 13.22
C LEU A 128 4.92 6.38 13.95
N ASP A 129 5.07 6.58 15.26
CA ASP A 129 4.16 7.39 16.07
C ASP A 129 4.18 8.86 15.67
N ALA A 130 5.35 9.41 15.36
CA ALA A 130 5.52 10.81 14.95
C ALA A 130 4.90 11.15 13.57
N ILE A 131 4.69 10.15 12.70
CA ILE A 131 4.16 10.38 11.33
C ILE A 131 2.74 10.94 11.38
N GLN A 132 2.52 12.00 10.61
CA GLN A 132 1.21 12.65 10.46
C GLN A 132 0.53 12.26 9.14
N PRO A 133 -0.81 12.28 9.07
CA PRO A 133 -1.54 11.96 7.83
C PRO A 133 -1.13 12.84 6.64
N ASP A 134 -0.95 14.14 6.87
CA ASP A 134 -0.62 15.10 5.81
C ASP A 134 0.72 14.80 5.14
N GLU A 135 1.71 14.33 5.92
CA GLU A 135 3.01 13.93 5.38
C GLU A 135 2.87 12.74 4.42
N LEU A 136 2.01 11.78 4.75
CA LEU A 136 1.75 10.62 3.91
C LEU A 136 1.02 11.01 2.62
N ILE A 137 0.03 11.90 2.70
CA ILE A 137 -0.70 12.39 1.52
C ILE A 137 0.25 13.15 0.59
N GLN A 138 1.13 13.99 1.14
CA GLN A 138 2.14 14.68 0.35
C GLN A 138 3.06 13.69 -0.37
N LYS A 139 3.43 12.58 0.28
CA LYS A 139 4.20 11.50 -0.37
C LYS A 139 3.42 10.82 -1.48
N VAL A 140 2.13 10.53 -1.30
CA VAL A 140 1.29 10.00 -2.39
C VAL A 140 1.26 10.98 -3.56
N LYS A 141 1.09 12.28 -3.30
CA LYS A 141 1.08 13.31 -4.36
C LYS A 141 2.43 13.45 -5.06
N SER A 142 3.54 13.19 -4.38
CA SER A 142 4.87 13.18 -5.01
C SER A 142 5.03 12.08 -6.06
N LEU A 143 4.19 11.03 -6.03
CA LEU A 143 4.22 9.96 -7.04
C LEU A 143 4.02 10.52 -8.45
N TYR A 144 3.15 11.51 -8.62
CA TYR A 144 2.88 12.15 -9.92
C TYR A 144 4.11 12.80 -10.57
N GLN A 145 5.18 13.05 -9.81
CA GLN A 145 6.42 13.62 -10.33
C GLN A 145 7.33 12.57 -10.98
N PHE A 146 7.06 11.28 -10.76
CA PHE A 146 7.85 10.19 -11.28
C PHE A 146 7.21 9.59 -12.53
N GLU A 147 8.04 9.04 -13.42
CA GLU A 147 7.55 8.35 -14.60
C GLU A 147 6.80 7.07 -14.20
N HIS A 148 5.55 6.95 -14.66
CA HIS A 148 4.69 5.80 -14.38
C HIS A 148 4.67 4.82 -15.54
N ARG A 149 4.84 3.54 -15.23
CA ARG A 149 4.65 2.45 -16.20
C ARG A 149 3.32 1.78 -15.95
N ILE A 150 2.43 1.85 -16.93
CA ILE A 150 1.10 1.22 -16.87
C ILE A 150 1.19 -0.14 -17.55
N PHE A 151 0.85 -1.19 -16.80
CA PHE A 151 0.74 -2.54 -17.31
C PHE A 151 -0.72 -2.98 -17.25
N THR A 152 -1.31 -3.30 -18.40
CA THR A 152 -2.66 -3.84 -18.50
C THR A 152 -2.61 -5.29 -18.97
N MET A 153 -3.20 -6.20 -18.20
CA MET A 153 -3.34 -7.60 -18.58
C MET A 153 -4.83 -7.95 -18.67
N VAL A 154 -5.27 -8.38 -19.84
CA VAL A 154 -6.64 -8.86 -20.06
C VAL A 154 -6.60 -10.38 -20.16
N ILE A 155 -7.15 -11.07 -19.16
CA ILE A 155 -7.27 -12.52 -19.17
C ILE A 155 -8.66 -12.87 -19.71
N ASN A 156 -8.75 -13.22 -21.00
CA ASN A 156 -9.98 -13.78 -21.56
C ASN A 156 -10.07 -15.26 -21.20
N LEU A 157 -10.91 -15.59 -20.23
CA LEU A 157 -11.16 -16.98 -19.80
C LEU A 157 -12.10 -17.77 -20.74
N LEU A 158 -12.53 -17.19 -21.88
CA LEU A 158 -13.41 -17.86 -22.84
C LEU A 158 -12.97 -17.58 -24.28
N LYS A 159 -12.06 -18.43 -24.79
CA LYS A 159 -12.00 -18.83 -26.20
C LYS A 159 -11.64 -20.31 -26.26
N THR A 160 -12.66 -21.15 -26.10
CA THR A 160 -12.71 -22.53 -26.59
C THR A 160 -13.96 -22.66 -27.43
#